data_AF-A0A9R1VWU3-F1
#
_entry.id   AF-A0A9R1VWU3-F1
#
_cell.length_a   1.000
_cell.length_b   1.000
_cell.length_c   1.000
_cell.angle_alpha   90.00
_cell.angle_beta   90.00
_cell.angle_gamma   90.00
#
_symmetry.space_group_name_H-M   'P 1'
#
loop_
_entity.id
_entity.type
_entity.pdbx_description
1 polymer ?
#
loop_
_entity_poly.entity_id
_entity_poly.type
_entity_poly.pdbx_seq_one_letter_code
_entity_poly.pdbx_strand_id
1 'polypeptide(L)'
;MVANSKTEETASGVATGMILSLRESLQSCKDNLATCQLELEAAKSEIQKWHSAFQNESYITTKPKNVVSYLQNLKSSKELLRDQVNQKSKEKGSCIYSNHCKAGTRDIKLKVIHLGVLQSAVRDLRSQLKPPSMQARRLLLDPTIHEEFTRLKNLVEEKDKKVEELEDNIGDVNFTPQSKMGKMLMAKCRTLQEEN
;
A
#
# COMPACT_ATOMS: atom_id res chain seq x y z
N MET A 1 -53.09 105.06 -35.74
CA MET A 1 -52.54 104.04 -36.66
C MET A 1 -51.72 103.06 -35.85
N VAL A 2 -51.78 101.78 -36.21
CA VAL A 2 -51.29 100.59 -35.49
C VAL A 2 -52.34 99.95 -34.57
N ALA A 3 -52.39 98.62 -34.69
CA ALA A 3 -53.06 97.62 -33.86
C ALA A 3 -54.43 97.12 -34.35
N ASN A 4 -54.42 96.36 -35.46
CA ASN A 4 -55.34 95.22 -35.56
C ASN A 4 -54.79 94.02 -36.36
N SER A 5 -53.49 93.76 -36.27
CA SER A 5 -52.83 92.57 -36.87
C SER A 5 -52.72 91.39 -35.88
N LYS A 6 -53.27 91.49 -34.66
CA LYS A 6 -53.00 90.52 -33.57
C LYS A 6 -54.05 89.42 -33.38
N THR A 7 -55.18 89.51 -34.06
CA THR A 7 -56.28 88.53 -33.94
C THR A 7 -56.36 87.55 -35.11
N GLU A 8 -55.64 87.80 -36.20
CA GLU A 8 -55.62 86.92 -37.38
C GLU A 8 -54.47 85.89 -37.34
N GLU A 9 -53.34 86.22 -36.70
CA GLU A 9 -52.19 85.29 -36.55
C GLU A 9 -52.47 84.15 -35.55
N THR A 10 -53.27 84.39 -34.51
CA THR A 10 -53.54 83.39 -33.46
C THR A 10 -54.51 82.31 -33.93
N ALA A 11 -55.52 82.64 -34.73
CA ALA A 11 -56.44 81.66 -35.34
C ALA A 11 -55.73 80.82 -36.43
N SER A 12 -54.87 81.45 -37.23
CA SER A 12 -54.06 80.78 -38.24
C SER A 12 -53.02 79.83 -37.62
N GLY A 13 -52.36 80.25 -36.53
CA GLY A 13 -51.41 79.41 -35.78
C GLY A 13 -52.06 78.20 -35.10
N VAL A 14 -53.27 78.36 -34.54
CA VAL A 14 -54.03 77.27 -33.91
C VAL A 14 -54.54 76.27 -34.95
N ALA A 15 -55.05 76.73 -36.09
CA ALA A 15 -55.44 75.85 -37.20
C ALA A 15 -54.24 75.10 -37.79
N THR A 16 -53.09 75.79 -37.94
CA THR A 16 -51.84 75.18 -38.40
C THR A 16 -51.33 74.13 -37.40
N GLY A 17 -51.38 74.41 -36.09
CA GLY A 17 -51.01 73.46 -35.04
C GLY A 17 -51.91 72.21 -35.00
N MET A 18 -53.22 72.36 -35.20
CA MET A 18 -54.15 71.22 -35.32
C MET A 18 -53.88 70.40 -36.59
N ILE A 19 -53.63 71.05 -37.73
CA ILE A 19 -53.28 70.35 -38.97
C ILE A 19 -51.97 69.57 -38.81
N LEU A 20 -50.96 70.13 -38.15
CA LEU A 20 -49.71 69.43 -37.86
C LEU A 20 -49.92 68.25 -36.90
N SER A 21 -50.69 68.42 -35.82
CA SER A 21 -51.01 67.36 -34.87
C SER A 21 -51.79 66.21 -35.51
N LEU A 22 -52.74 66.54 -36.41
CA LEU A 22 -53.49 65.54 -37.17
C LEU A 22 -52.60 64.83 -38.19
N ARG A 23 -51.67 65.53 -38.85
CA ARG A 23 -50.69 64.91 -39.75
C ARG A 23 -49.75 63.97 -39.00
N GLU A 24 -49.27 64.37 -37.84
CA GLU A 24 -48.41 63.55 -36.99
C GLU A 24 -49.17 62.33 -36.45
N SER A 25 -50.43 62.51 -36.01
CA SER A 25 -51.29 61.40 -35.59
C SER A 25 -51.63 60.45 -36.74
N LEU A 26 -51.88 60.98 -37.95
CA LEU A 26 -52.10 60.19 -39.16
C LEU A 26 -50.84 59.39 -39.53
N GLN A 27 -49.67 60.02 -39.44
CA GLN A 27 -48.40 59.37 -39.72
C GLN A 27 -48.11 58.27 -38.68
N SER A 28 -48.30 58.55 -37.40
CA SER A 28 -48.18 57.56 -36.32
C SER A 28 -49.14 56.39 -36.52
N CYS A 29 -50.40 56.65 -36.89
CA CYS A 29 -51.37 55.60 -37.22
C CYS A 29 -50.92 54.75 -38.41
N LYS A 30 -50.35 55.38 -39.45
CA LYS A 30 -49.81 54.69 -40.62
C LYS A 30 -48.60 53.82 -40.28
N ASP A 31 -47.73 54.28 -39.40
CA ASP A 31 -46.55 53.54 -38.95
C ASP A 31 -46.95 52.36 -38.05
N ASN A 32 -47.93 52.56 -37.16
CA ASN A 32 -48.52 51.49 -36.36
C ASN A 32 -49.19 50.43 -37.24
N LEU A 33 -49.96 50.85 -38.25
CA LEU A 33 -50.57 49.94 -39.22
C LEU A 33 -49.50 49.12 -39.96
N ALA A 34 -48.41 49.75 -40.40
CA ALA A 34 -47.30 49.06 -41.06
C ALA A 34 -46.63 48.05 -40.12
N THR A 35 -46.48 48.40 -38.84
CA THR A 35 -45.93 47.52 -37.80
C THR A 35 -46.84 46.32 -37.56
N CYS A 36 -48.15 46.54 -37.39
CA CYS A 36 -49.12 45.46 -37.24
C CYS A 36 -49.18 44.56 -38.47
N GLN A 37 -49.02 45.11 -39.68
CA GLN A 37 -48.96 44.32 -40.91
C GLN A 37 -47.72 43.41 -40.93
N LEU A 38 -46.57 43.91 -40.49
CA LEU A 38 -45.34 43.14 -40.39
C LEU A 38 -45.47 42.02 -39.35
N GLU A 39 -45.99 42.34 -38.17
CA GLU A 39 -46.25 41.35 -37.11
C GLU A 39 -47.24 40.27 -37.56
N LEU A 40 -48.28 40.64 -38.32
CA LEU A 40 -49.24 39.70 -38.89
C LEU A 40 -48.57 38.73 -39.87
N GLU A 41 -47.71 39.22 -40.76
CA GLU A 41 -46.99 38.37 -41.71
C GLU A 41 -45.92 37.51 -41.01
N ALA A 42 -45.29 38.02 -39.95
CA ALA A 42 -44.39 37.24 -39.09
C ALA A 42 -45.15 36.12 -38.37
N ALA A 43 -46.30 36.42 -37.76
CA ALA A 43 -47.16 35.45 -37.09
C ALA A 43 -47.72 34.41 -38.08
N LYS A 44 -48.12 34.81 -39.29
CA LYS A 44 -48.52 33.86 -40.35
C LYS A 44 -47.38 32.94 -40.75
N SER A 45 -46.17 33.48 -40.92
CA SER A 45 -44.98 32.70 -41.25
C SER A 45 -44.63 31.72 -40.13
N GLU A 46 -44.80 32.13 -38.88
CA GLU A 46 -44.59 31.28 -37.72
C GLU A 46 -45.65 30.18 -37.64
N ILE A 47 -46.94 30.50 -37.82
CA ILE A 47 -48.02 29.50 -37.93
C ILE A 47 -47.74 28.51 -39.07
N GLN A 48 -47.30 28.99 -40.23
CA GLN A 48 -46.94 28.13 -41.36
C GLN A 48 -45.72 27.25 -41.05
N LYS A 49 -44.74 27.78 -40.32
CA LYS A 49 -43.59 27.02 -39.82
C LYS A 49 -44.04 25.94 -38.84
N TRP A 50 -44.92 26.27 -37.89
CA TRP A 50 -45.53 25.30 -36.97
C TRP A 50 -46.33 24.26 -37.74
N HIS A 51 -47.16 24.66 -38.69
CA HIS A 51 -47.94 23.74 -39.53
C HIS A 51 -47.04 22.79 -40.33
N SER A 52 -45.94 23.30 -40.88
CA SER A 52 -44.94 22.47 -41.57
C SER A 52 -44.21 21.54 -40.62
N ALA A 53 -43.87 22.00 -39.40
CA ALA A 53 -43.27 21.17 -38.36
C ALA A 53 -44.22 20.04 -37.95
N PHE A 54 -45.51 20.33 -37.75
CA PHE A 54 -46.52 19.32 -37.41
C PHE A 54 -46.92 18.41 -38.56
N GLN A 55 -46.79 18.84 -39.81
CA GLN A 55 -46.99 17.97 -40.99
C GLN A 55 -45.76 17.09 -41.27
N ASN A 56 -44.55 17.60 -41.04
CA ASN A 56 -43.30 16.84 -41.15
C ASN A 56 -43.10 15.89 -39.96
N GLU A 57 -43.62 16.25 -38.78
CA GLU A 57 -43.95 15.30 -37.72
C GLU A 57 -45.18 14.51 -38.15
N SER A 58 -45.03 13.74 -39.23
CA SER A 58 -46.07 12.84 -39.70
C SER A 58 -46.48 11.97 -38.51
N TYR A 59 -47.67 12.25 -38.01
CA TYR A 59 -48.49 11.32 -37.28
C TYR A 59 -48.26 9.94 -37.88
N ILE A 60 -47.84 9.02 -37.03
CA ILE A 60 -47.68 7.60 -37.33
C ILE A 60 -48.95 7.12 -38.04
N THR A 61 -48.92 7.17 -39.37
CA THR A 61 -49.84 6.46 -40.26
C THR A 61 -49.02 5.43 -41.04
N THR A 62 -47.90 4.98 -40.46
CA THR A 62 -47.34 3.68 -40.80
C THR A 62 -48.21 2.64 -40.11
N LYS A 63 -48.82 1.74 -40.90
CA LYS A 63 -49.63 0.62 -40.40
C LYS A 63 -49.01 0.05 -39.10
N PRO A 64 -49.80 -0.23 -38.05
CA PRO A 64 -49.30 -0.61 -36.73
C PRO A 64 -48.16 -1.65 -36.73
N LYS A 65 -48.18 -2.57 -37.69
CA LYS A 65 -47.15 -3.62 -37.86
C LYS A 65 -45.72 -3.09 -38.07
N ASN A 66 -45.53 -1.97 -38.77
CA ASN A 66 -44.18 -1.44 -39.05
C ASN A 66 -43.60 -0.64 -37.89
N VAL A 67 -44.44 0.02 -37.09
CA VAL A 67 -43.98 0.68 -35.87
C VAL A 67 -43.65 -0.32 -34.79
N VAL A 68 -44.46 -1.39 -34.67
CA VAL A 68 -44.16 -2.49 -33.75
C VAL A 68 -42.85 -3.18 -34.11
N SER A 69 -42.59 -3.48 -35.40
CA SER A 69 -41.32 -4.09 -35.79
C SER A 69 -40.12 -3.16 -35.57
N TYR A 70 -40.26 -1.86 -35.85
CA TYR A 70 -39.21 -0.89 -35.57
C TYR A 70 -38.94 -0.74 -34.07
N LEU A 71 -39.98 -0.64 -33.24
CA LEU A 71 -39.85 -0.59 -31.77
C LEU A 71 -39.25 -1.88 -31.20
N GLN A 72 -39.64 -3.03 -31.75
CA GLN A 72 -39.07 -4.32 -31.36
C GLN A 72 -37.59 -4.37 -31.71
N ASN A 73 -37.21 -3.97 -32.93
CA ASN A 73 -35.82 -3.91 -33.37
C ASN A 73 -35.00 -2.90 -32.54
N LEU A 74 -35.57 -1.74 -32.23
CA LEU A 74 -34.95 -0.73 -31.38
C LEU A 74 -34.76 -1.26 -29.95
N LYS A 75 -35.74 -1.99 -29.43
CA LYS A 75 -35.68 -2.66 -28.12
C LYS A 75 -34.61 -3.74 -28.11
N SER A 76 -34.57 -4.60 -29.13
CA SER A 76 -33.54 -5.64 -29.28
C SER A 76 -32.15 -5.05 -29.46
N SER A 77 -32.01 -3.94 -30.21
CA SER A 77 -30.75 -3.22 -30.37
C SER A 77 -30.30 -2.57 -29.05
N LYS A 78 -31.23 -1.99 -28.29
CA LYS A 78 -30.96 -1.44 -26.94
C LYS A 78 -30.56 -2.54 -25.95
N GLU A 79 -31.22 -3.69 -26.00
CA GLU A 79 -30.87 -4.87 -25.19
C GLU A 79 -29.49 -5.41 -25.58
N LEU A 80 -29.20 -5.57 -26.87
CA LEU A 80 -27.88 -5.96 -27.36
C LEU A 80 -26.76 -4.99 -26.95
N LEU A 81 -26.99 -3.68 -27.01
CA LEU A 81 -26.01 -2.70 -26.57
C LEU A 81 -25.81 -2.74 -25.05
N ARG A 82 -26.88 -2.92 -24.26
CA ARG A 82 -26.76 -3.15 -22.82
C ARG A 82 -25.97 -4.40 -22.52
N ASP A 83 -26.24 -5.50 -23.22
CA ASP A 83 -25.53 -6.75 -23.03
C ASP A 83 -24.07 -6.66 -23.47
N GLN A 84 -23.76 -5.96 -24.56
CA GLN A 84 -22.37 -5.66 -24.95
C GLN A 84 -21.64 -4.80 -23.92
N VAL A 85 -22.29 -3.77 -23.35
CA VAL A 85 -21.68 -2.93 -22.31
C VAL A 85 -21.46 -3.73 -21.03
N ASN A 86 -22.45 -4.55 -20.64
CA ASN A 86 -22.35 -5.44 -19.49
C ASN A 86 -21.27 -6.51 -19.69
N GLN A 87 -21.15 -7.08 -20.89
CA GLN A 87 -20.14 -8.08 -21.23
C GLN A 87 -18.74 -7.45 -21.27
N LYS A 88 -18.55 -6.29 -21.94
CA LYS A 88 -17.28 -5.57 -21.95
C LYS A 88 -16.87 -5.09 -20.55
N SER A 89 -17.84 -4.72 -19.71
CA SER A 89 -17.59 -4.36 -18.30
C SER A 89 -17.19 -5.59 -17.47
N LYS A 90 -17.88 -6.73 -17.64
CA LYS A 90 -17.51 -8.00 -16.99
C LYS A 90 -16.15 -8.53 -17.47
N GLU A 91 -15.83 -8.45 -18.76
CA GLU A 91 -14.54 -8.90 -19.31
C GLU A 91 -13.38 -8.02 -18.85
N LYS A 92 -13.51 -6.68 -18.91
CA LYS A 92 -12.46 -5.76 -18.44
C LYS A 92 -12.31 -5.79 -16.92
N GLY A 93 -13.41 -5.82 -16.18
CA GLY A 93 -13.40 -5.92 -14.72
C GLY A 93 -12.86 -7.25 -14.21
N SER A 94 -13.27 -8.38 -14.82
CA SER A 94 -12.77 -9.71 -14.48
C SER A 94 -11.30 -9.88 -14.83
N CYS A 95 -10.85 -9.39 -15.99
CA CYS A 95 -9.44 -9.49 -16.41
C CYS A 95 -8.50 -8.68 -15.50
N ILE A 96 -8.85 -7.43 -15.19
CA ILE A 96 -8.00 -6.56 -14.36
C ILE A 96 -8.00 -7.02 -12.90
N TYR A 97 -9.16 -7.36 -12.32
CA TYR A 97 -9.23 -7.88 -10.96
C TYR A 97 -8.53 -9.24 -10.84
N SER A 98 -8.74 -10.16 -11.79
CA SER A 98 -8.05 -11.46 -11.83
C SER A 98 -6.53 -11.28 -11.89
N ASN A 99 -6.02 -10.36 -12.72
CA ASN A 99 -4.57 -10.20 -12.89
C ASN A 99 -3.93 -9.50 -11.69
N HIS A 100 -4.53 -8.44 -11.14
CA HIS A 100 -4.04 -7.78 -9.93
C HIS A 100 -4.15 -8.69 -8.69
N CYS A 101 -5.24 -9.45 -8.55
CA CYS A 101 -5.35 -10.43 -7.47
C CYS A 101 -4.35 -11.57 -7.64
N LYS A 102 -4.11 -12.08 -8.86
CA LYS A 102 -3.10 -13.12 -9.11
C LYS A 102 -1.67 -12.62 -8.89
N ALA A 103 -1.35 -11.39 -9.30
CA ALA A 103 -0.04 -10.78 -9.05
C ALA A 103 0.18 -10.53 -7.55
N GLY A 104 -0.78 -9.91 -6.86
CA GLY A 104 -0.72 -9.68 -5.42
C GLY A 104 -0.62 -11.00 -4.63
N THR A 105 -1.34 -12.04 -5.05
CA THR A 105 -1.27 -13.37 -4.44
C THR A 105 0.09 -14.03 -4.66
N ARG A 106 0.71 -13.87 -5.85
CA ARG A 106 2.06 -14.37 -6.12
C ARG A 106 3.11 -13.63 -5.28
N ASP A 107 3.01 -12.32 -5.16
CA ASP A 107 3.94 -11.52 -4.34
C ASP A 107 3.82 -11.88 -2.85
N ILE A 108 2.59 -12.04 -2.34
CA ILE A 108 2.34 -12.51 -0.98
C ILE A 108 2.92 -13.92 -0.80
N LYS A 109 2.71 -14.83 -1.76
CA LYS A 109 3.26 -16.19 -1.71
C LYS A 109 4.79 -16.19 -1.72
N LEU A 110 5.43 -15.36 -2.54
CA LEU A 110 6.88 -15.22 -2.58
C LEU A 110 7.43 -14.70 -1.25
N LYS A 111 6.78 -13.68 -0.68
CA LYS A 111 7.14 -13.11 0.64
C LYS A 111 7.01 -14.13 1.76
N VAL A 112 5.95 -14.96 1.75
CA VAL A 112 5.76 -16.04 2.73
C VAL A 112 6.85 -17.10 2.61
N ILE A 113 7.21 -17.50 1.39
CA ILE A 113 8.32 -18.45 1.16
C ILE A 113 9.64 -17.87 1.66
N HIS A 114 9.96 -16.62 1.30
CA HIS A 114 11.19 -15.95 1.71
C HIS A 114 11.26 -15.78 3.24
N LEU A 115 10.13 -15.47 3.88
CA LEU A 115 10.02 -15.45 5.34
C LEU A 115 10.29 -16.83 5.95
N GLY A 116 9.75 -17.90 5.36
CA GLY A 116 9.99 -19.28 5.80
C GLY A 116 11.47 -19.66 5.71
N VAL A 117 12.13 -19.36 4.59
CA VAL A 117 13.57 -19.58 4.38
C VAL A 117 14.40 -18.77 5.39
N LEU A 118 14.04 -17.51 5.61
CA LEU A 118 14.74 -16.67 6.58
C LEU A 118 14.54 -17.18 8.01
N GLN A 119 13.34 -17.65 8.36
CA GLN A 119 13.05 -18.27 9.65
C GLN A 119 13.83 -19.56 9.87
N SER A 120 13.99 -20.41 8.85
CA SER A 120 14.85 -21.59 8.95
C SER A 120 16.31 -21.19 9.14
N ALA A 121 16.82 -20.22 8.38
CA ALA A 121 18.19 -19.73 8.53
C ALA A 121 18.45 -19.16 9.94
N VAL A 122 17.51 -18.38 10.48
CA VAL A 122 17.58 -17.86 11.86
C VAL A 122 17.58 -19.01 12.88
N ARG A 123 16.78 -20.06 12.66
CA ARG A 123 16.73 -21.24 13.55
C ARG A 123 18.05 -22.00 13.54
N ASP A 124 18.66 -22.18 12.37
CA ASP A 124 19.94 -22.85 12.20
C ASP A 124 21.09 -22.03 12.76
N LEU A 125 21.11 -20.72 12.51
CA LEU A 125 22.07 -19.83 13.16
C LEU A 125 21.90 -19.86 14.68
N ARG A 126 20.68 -19.86 15.19
CA ARG A 126 20.41 -19.99 16.63
C ARG A 126 20.85 -21.34 17.20
N SER A 127 20.80 -22.42 16.42
CA SER A 127 21.30 -23.73 16.83
C SER A 127 22.83 -23.76 16.85
N GLN A 128 23.48 -23.09 15.90
CA GLN A 128 24.94 -22.89 15.86
C GLN A 128 25.44 -21.94 16.95
N LEU A 129 24.66 -20.92 17.30
CA LEU A 129 24.96 -19.94 18.34
C LEU A 129 24.59 -20.44 19.75
N LYS A 130 24.07 -21.68 19.90
CA LYS A 130 23.95 -22.30 21.23
C LYS A 130 25.36 -22.30 21.83
N PRO A 131 25.56 -21.68 23.01
CA PRO A 131 26.89 -21.54 23.54
C PRO A 131 27.49 -22.93 23.77
N PRO A 132 28.75 -23.18 23.35
CA PRO A 132 29.51 -24.38 23.70
C PRO A 132 29.48 -24.72 25.21
N SER A 133 29.16 -23.73 26.06
CA SER A 133 28.94 -23.88 27.49
C SER A 133 27.80 -24.83 27.89
N MET A 134 26.83 -25.12 27.02
CA MET A 134 25.80 -26.13 27.32
C MET A 134 26.29 -27.56 27.06
N GLN A 135 27.25 -27.76 26.16
CA GLN A 135 27.90 -29.06 25.96
C GLN A 135 28.93 -29.34 27.05
N ALA A 136 29.73 -28.32 27.41
CA ALA A 136 30.65 -28.42 28.55
C ALA A 136 29.91 -28.69 29.87
N ARG A 137 28.79 -28.01 30.14
CA ARG A 137 27.94 -28.33 31.31
C ARG A 137 27.37 -29.74 31.25
N ARG A 138 26.98 -30.24 30.08
CA ARG A 138 26.45 -31.61 29.94
C ARG A 138 27.53 -32.68 30.17
N LEU A 139 28.75 -32.41 29.72
CA LEU A 139 29.93 -33.26 29.96
C LEU A 139 30.38 -33.21 31.44
N LEU A 140 30.39 -32.02 32.06
CA LEU A 140 30.71 -31.87 33.49
C LEU A 140 29.62 -32.44 34.42
N LEU A 141 28.40 -32.66 33.91
CA LEU A 141 27.29 -33.31 34.61
C LEU A 141 27.12 -34.78 34.22
N ASP A 142 28.01 -35.34 33.39
CA ASP A 142 27.97 -36.77 33.04
C ASP A 142 28.52 -37.61 34.20
N PRO A 143 27.73 -38.55 34.75
CA PRO A 143 28.17 -39.41 35.85
C PRO A 143 29.48 -40.17 35.55
N THR A 144 29.69 -40.56 34.29
CA THR A 144 30.88 -41.29 33.83
C THR A 144 32.13 -40.40 33.88
N ILE A 145 31.97 -39.12 33.53
CA ILE A 145 33.06 -38.14 33.56
C ILE A 145 33.42 -37.81 35.02
N HIS A 146 32.43 -37.68 35.90
CA HIS A 146 32.67 -37.51 37.33
C HIS A 146 33.46 -38.68 37.93
N GLU A 147 33.16 -39.91 37.51
CA GLU A 147 33.86 -41.10 37.95
C GLU A 147 35.34 -41.11 37.52
N GLU A 148 35.64 -40.73 36.27
CA GLU A 148 37.03 -40.59 35.81
C GLU A 148 37.79 -39.45 36.51
N PHE A 149 37.15 -38.31 36.77
CA PHE A 149 37.75 -37.23 37.57
C PHE A 149 38.07 -37.69 38.99
N THR A 150 37.16 -38.45 39.60
CA THR A 150 37.36 -39.01 40.95
C THR A 150 38.50 -40.02 40.94
N ARG A 151 38.55 -40.90 39.93
CA ARG A 151 39.64 -41.87 39.74
C ARG A 151 41.00 -41.19 39.58
N LEU A 152 41.07 -40.15 38.74
CA LEU A 152 42.29 -39.38 38.52
C LEU A 152 42.72 -38.62 39.78
N LYS A 153 41.79 -38.01 40.51
CA LYS A 153 42.06 -37.34 41.78
C LYS A 153 42.68 -38.32 42.80
N ASN A 154 42.07 -39.49 42.97
CA ASN A 154 42.58 -40.52 43.87
C ASN A 154 43.97 -41.02 43.43
N LEU A 155 44.19 -41.17 42.12
CA LEU A 155 45.50 -41.59 41.59
C LEU A 155 46.58 -40.54 41.85
N VAL A 156 46.25 -39.25 41.76
CA VAL A 156 47.17 -38.15 42.10
C VAL A 156 47.49 -38.19 43.59
N GLU A 157 46.48 -38.25 44.46
CA GLU A 157 46.67 -38.34 45.92
C GLU A 157 47.53 -39.56 46.32
N GLU A 158 47.32 -40.72 45.69
CA GLU A 158 48.13 -41.92 45.94
C GLU A 158 49.59 -41.73 45.48
N LYS A 159 49.81 -41.03 44.36
CA LYS A 159 51.15 -40.77 43.84
C LYS A 159 51.90 -39.73 44.66
N ASP A 160 51.23 -38.67 45.09
CA ASP A 160 51.81 -37.67 45.99
C ASP A 160 52.25 -38.32 47.31
N LYS A 161 51.41 -39.20 47.87
CA LYS A 161 51.78 -39.97 49.06
C LYS A 161 53.00 -40.87 48.81
N LYS A 162 53.07 -41.54 47.66
CA LYS A 162 54.24 -42.36 47.29
C LYS A 162 55.50 -41.51 47.09
N VAL A 163 55.38 -40.29 46.59
CA VAL A 163 56.51 -39.37 46.47
C VAL A 163 57.00 -38.99 47.86
N GLU A 164 56.11 -38.59 48.76
CA GLU A 164 56.46 -38.28 50.16
C GLU A 164 57.12 -39.47 50.85
N GLU A 165 56.56 -40.67 50.72
CA GLU A 165 57.17 -41.90 51.26
C GLU A 165 58.57 -42.18 50.67
N LEU A 166 58.78 -41.95 49.38
CA LEU A 166 60.09 -42.14 48.74
C LEU A 166 61.09 -41.05 49.15
N GLU A 167 60.66 -39.81 49.32
CA GLU A 167 61.48 -38.70 49.82
C GLU A 167 61.93 -38.98 51.26
N ASP A 168 61.04 -39.47 52.13
CA ASP A 168 61.35 -39.89 53.49
C ASP A 168 62.36 -41.06 53.50
N ASN A 169 62.13 -42.09 52.68
CA ASN A 169 63.05 -43.22 52.56
C ASN A 169 64.43 -42.78 52.02
N ILE A 170 64.48 -41.85 51.06
CA ILE A 170 65.73 -41.26 50.58
C ILE A 170 66.40 -40.51 51.73
N GLY A 171 65.65 -39.72 52.50
CA GLY A 171 66.15 -39.02 53.69
C GLY A 171 66.77 -39.97 54.73
N ASP A 172 66.13 -41.11 54.97
CA ASP A 172 66.58 -42.14 55.91
C ASP A 172 67.84 -42.88 55.42
N VAL A 173 67.95 -43.13 54.11
CA VAL A 173 69.06 -43.85 53.50
C VAL A 173 70.24 -42.92 53.17
N ASN A 174 70.02 -41.61 53.06
CA ASN A 174 71.09 -40.68 52.74
C ASN A 174 72.05 -40.52 53.91
N PHE A 175 73.32 -40.80 53.65
CA PHE A 175 74.36 -40.65 54.65
C PHE A 175 74.55 -39.18 55.02
N THR A 176 74.15 -38.81 56.24
CA THR A 176 74.53 -37.52 56.82
C THR A 176 75.47 -37.74 58.01
N PRO A 177 76.55 -36.94 58.18
CA PRO A 177 77.46 -37.05 59.32
C PRO A 177 76.78 -36.94 60.69
N GLN A 178 75.56 -36.37 60.73
CA GLN A 178 74.75 -36.18 61.93
C GLN A 178 73.73 -37.31 62.18
N SER A 179 73.43 -38.15 61.19
CA SER A 179 72.56 -39.33 61.35
C SER A 179 73.18 -40.34 62.30
N LYS A 180 72.37 -41.27 62.85
CA LYS A 180 72.87 -42.33 63.75
C LYS A 180 73.97 -43.17 63.08
N MET A 181 73.75 -43.59 61.82
CA MET A 181 74.73 -44.34 61.04
C MET A 181 75.96 -43.49 60.72
N GLY A 182 75.78 -42.21 60.36
CA GLY A 182 76.88 -41.29 60.07
C GLY A 182 77.75 -40.96 61.27
N LYS A 183 77.16 -40.75 62.44
CA LYS A 183 77.89 -40.56 63.70
C LYS A 183 78.72 -41.80 64.06
N MET A 184 78.16 -42.99 63.88
CA MET A 184 78.86 -44.25 64.12
C MET A 184 80.06 -44.43 63.17
N LEU A 185 79.87 -44.14 61.88
CA LEU A 185 80.96 -44.19 60.90
C LEU A 185 82.05 -43.16 61.22
N MET A 186 81.67 -41.92 61.51
CA MET A 186 82.62 -40.84 61.84
C MET A 186 83.39 -41.12 63.14
N ALA A 187 82.75 -41.72 64.14
CA ALA A 187 83.43 -42.17 65.34
C ALA A 187 84.47 -43.25 65.02
N LYS A 188 84.09 -44.25 64.22
CA LYS A 188 85.00 -45.33 63.80
C LYS A 188 86.17 -44.80 62.96
N CYS A 189 85.94 -43.83 62.07
CA CYS A 189 86.99 -43.14 61.32
C CYS A 189 87.96 -42.40 62.24
N ARG A 190 87.47 -41.71 63.29
CA ARG A 190 88.33 -41.04 64.28
C ARG A 190 89.21 -42.04 65.02
N THR A 191 88.65 -43.15 65.50
CA THR A 191 89.42 -44.18 66.22
C THR A 191 90.52 -44.79 65.35
N LEU A 192 90.21 -45.13 64.09
CA LEU A 192 91.20 -45.66 63.15
C LEU A 192 92.32 -44.66 62.81
N GLN A 193 92.05 -43.36 62.92
CA GLN A 193 93.02 -42.29 62.66
C GLN A 193 93.94 -42.02 63.86
N GLU A 194 93.52 -42.38 65.07
CA GLU A 194 94.35 -42.34 66.28
C GLU A 194 95.25 -43.59 66.41
N GLU A 195 94.85 -44.71 65.79
CA GLU A 195 95.54 -46.00 65.83
C GLU A 195 96.62 -46.19 64.73
N ASN A 196 96.69 -45.30 63.72
CA ASN A 196 97.71 -45.28 62.66
C ASN A 196 98.66 -44.09 62.81
#